data_AF-A0AB37TUX6-F1
#
_entry.id   AF-A0AB37TUX6-F1
#
_cell.length_a   1.000
_cell.length_b   1.000
_cell.length_c   1.000
_cell.angle_alpha   90.00
_cell.angle_beta   90.00
_cell.angle_gamma   90.00
#
_symmetry.space_group_name_H-M   'P 1'
#
loop_
_entity.id
_entity.type
_entity.pdbx_description
1 polymer ?
#
loop_
_entity_poly.entity_id
_entity_poly.type
_entity_poly.pdbx_seq_one_letter_code
_entity_poly.pdbx_strand_id
1 'polypeptide(L)'
;MTPPAPAPYAIGVDTGATTLREADHLLRALAAELDLPEDVFGCTHLVRDGRPRVALSLAAEDEPVLRAARDRLTGQGYEVGDGAPDEAGRAVLFPGAGALTGTLTLAEVLARSAIDRVTVLGTPDEPSPDTLLVTREHVRPQWRDGRLVLAAMPAVGGVLVPFEDPDPTPCCADH
;
A
#
# COMPACT_ATOMS: atom_id res chain seq x y z
N MET A 1 14.30 -17.63 17.52
CA MET A 1 13.54 -16.42 17.92
C MET A 1 14.30 -15.25 17.32
N THR A 2 13.94 -14.85 16.10
CA THR A 2 14.49 -13.63 15.49
C THR A 2 14.03 -12.46 16.36
N PRO A 3 14.92 -11.53 16.76
CA PRO A 3 14.48 -10.33 17.46
C PRO A 3 13.41 -9.61 16.60
N PRO A 4 12.41 -8.95 17.21
CA PRO A 4 11.52 -8.10 16.42
C PRO A 4 12.39 -7.10 15.65
N ALA A 5 12.17 -6.99 14.34
CA ALA A 5 12.75 -5.89 13.59
C ALA A 5 12.40 -4.57 14.31
N PRO A 6 13.32 -3.58 14.37
CA PRO A 6 12.97 -2.29 14.94
C PRO A 6 11.69 -1.80 14.28
N ALA A 7 10.73 -1.33 15.09
CA ALA A 7 9.50 -0.79 14.54
C ALA A 7 9.88 0.35 13.59
N PRO A 8 9.41 0.33 12.33
CA PRO A 8 9.74 1.39 11.40
C PRO A 8 9.27 2.71 12.00
N TYR A 9 10.08 3.75 11.85
CA TYR A 9 9.62 5.10 12.14
C TYR A 9 8.42 5.36 11.23
N ALA A 10 7.39 6.02 11.75
CA ALA A 10 6.19 6.32 10.97
C ALA A 10 5.68 7.72 11.29
N ILE A 11 5.16 8.39 10.27
CA ILE A 11 4.46 9.66 10.38
C ILE A 11 3.11 9.57 9.65
N GLY A 12 2.10 10.21 10.22
CA GLY A 12 0.76 10.31 9.65
C GLY A 12 0.54 11.70 9.07
N VAL A 13 -0.17 11.80 7.95
CA VAL A 13 -0.45 13.07 7.27
C VAL A 13 -1.95 13.17 7.00
N ASP A 14 -2.58 14.23 7.49
CA ASP A 14 -3.94 14.57 7.11
C ASP A 14 -3.91 15.49 5.88
N THR A 15 -4.54 15.06 4.80
CA THR A 15 -4.53 15.75 3.51
C THR A 15 -5.89 16.29 3.10
N GLY A 16 -6.93 16.04 3.90
CA GLY A 16 -8.32 16.35 3.54
C GLY A 16 -8.88 15.52 2.39
N ALA A 17 -8.13 14.53 1.86
CA ALA A 17 -8.58 13.68 0.77
C ALA A 17 -9.84 12.89 1.19
N THR A 18 -10.82 12.81 0.29
CA THR A 18 -12.12 12.17 0.57
C THR A 18 -12.27 10.82 -0.11
N THR A 19 -11.36 10.49 -1.04
CA THR A 19 -11.38 9.23 -1.78
C THR A 19 -10.01 8.56 -1.78
N LEU A 20 -10.00 7.22 -1.86
CA LEU A 20 -8.75 6.45 -1.97
C LEU A 20 -7.97 6.79 -3.24
N ARG A 21 -8.66 7.05 -4.35
CA ARG A 21 -8.02 7.42 -5.62
C ARG A 21 -7.25 8.73 -5.49
N GLU A 22 -7.90 9.75 -4.94
CA GLU A 22 -7.27 11.05 -4.67
C GLU A 22 -6.05 10.90 -3.74
N ALA A 23 -6.21 10.14 -2.65
CA ALA A 23 -5.14 9.87 -1.70
C ALA A 23 -3.96 9.11 -2.33
N ASP A 24 -4.21 8.09 -3.15
CA ASP A 24 -3.17 7.34 -3.89
C ASP A 24 -2.37 8.25 -4.81
N HIS A 25 -3.07 9.13 -5.56
CA HIS A 25 -2.42 10.07 -6.47
C HIS A 25 -1.59 11.10 -5.70
N LEU A 26 -2.14 11.65 -4.63
CA LEU A 26 -1.43 12.59 -3.78
C LEU A 26 -0.18 11.95 -3.15
N LEU A 27 -0.29 10.74 -2.62
CA LEU A 27 0.82 10.03 -2.02
C LEU A 27 1.95 9.79 -3.02
N ARG A 28 1.64 9.43 -4.28
CA ARG A 28 2.65 9.29 -5.35
C ARG A 28 3.28 10.63 -5.73
N ALA A 29 2.49 11.71 -5.77
CA ALA A 29 2.99 13.04 -6.07
C ALA A 29 3.94 13.54 -4.97
N LEU A 30 3.56 13.37 -3.71
CA LEU A 30 4.40 13.71 -2.55
C LEU A 30 5.69 12.89 -2.55
N ALA A 31 5.62 11.59 -2.84
CA ALA A 31 6.82 10.76 -2.91
C ALA A 31 7.82 11.26 -3.95
N ALA A 32 7.34 11.68 -5.12
CA ALA A 32 8.18 12.26 -6.17
C ALA A 32 8.73 13.65 -5.78
N GLU A 33 7.92 14.50 -5.15
CA GLU A 33 8.33 15.84 -4.73
C GLU A 33 9.35 15.82 -3.58
N LEU A 34 9.19 14.86 -2.67
CA LEU A 34 10.09 14.64 -1.53
C LEU A 34 11.33 13.82 -1.89
N ASP A 35 11.39 13.26 -3.10
CA ASP A 35 12.44 12.34 -3.57
C ASP A 35 12.61 11.16 -2.59
N LEU A 36 11.49 10.54 -2.21
CA LEU A 36 11.50 9.46 -1.22
C LEU A 36 12.25 8.23 -1.78
N PRO A 37 13.14 7.62 -0.97
CA PRO A 37 13.77 6.35 -1.32
C PRO A 37 12.75 5.23 -1.61
N GLU A 38 13.15 4.26 -2.44
CA GLU A 38 12.29 3.13 -2.83
C GLU A 38 11.96 2.17 -1.67
N ASP A 39 12.71 2.22 -0.57
CA ASP A 39 12.48 1.40 0.62
C ASP A 39 11.43 2.00 1.59
N VAL A 40 10.92 3.19 1.29
CA VAL A 40 9.85 3.84 2.07
C VAL A 40 8.50 3.19 1.77
N PHE A 41 7.76 2.89 2.84
CA PHE A 41 6.37 2.51 2.76
C PHE A 41 5.48 3.75 2.80
N GLY A 42 4.47 3.77 1.94
CA GLY A 42 3.45 4.82 1.90
C GLY A 42 2.07 4.17 1.88
N CYS A 43 1.24 4.47 2.87
CA CYS A 43 -0.08 3.86 3.01
C CYS A 43 -1.20 4.90 3.01
N THR A 44 -2.37 4.47 2.54
CA THR A 44 -3.64 5.18 2.71
C THR A 44 -4.47 4.49 3.80
N HIS A 45 -5.09 5.28 4.67
CA HIS A 45 -5.89 4.83 5.80
C HIS A 45 -7.28 5.46 5.74
N LEU A 46 -8.33 4.64 5.84
CA LEU A 46 -9.70 5.13 5.93
C LEU A 46 -9.99 5.56 7.38
N VAL A 47 -10.14 6.85 7.62
CA VAL A 47 -10.45 7.39 8.95
C VAL A 47 -11.95 7.63 9.08
N ARG A 48 -12.55 7.13 10.17
CA ARG A 48 -13.99 7.21 10.46
C ARG A 48 -14.26 7.91 11.80
N ASP A 49 -14.04 9.22 11.87
CA ASP A 49 -14.15 10.04 13.08
C ASP A 49 -15.17 11.19 12.93
N GLY A 50 -16.36 10.86 12.43
CA GLY A 50 -17.46 11.81 12.25
C GLY A 50 -17.53 12.44 10.85
N ARG A 51 -16.45 12.39 10.06
CA ARG A 51 -16.46 12.61 8.60
C ARG A 51 -15.55 11.61 7.90
N PRO A 52 -16.02 10.90 6.85
CA PRO A 52 -15.14 10.02 6.08
C PRO A 52 -14.01 10.81 5.42
N ARG A 53 -12.77 10.47 5.75
CA ARG A 53 -11.57 10.97 5.05
C ARG A 53 -10.54 9.88 4.89
N VAL A 54 -9.56 10.15 4.04
CA VAL A 54 -8.41 9.27 3.80
C VAL A 54 -7.16 9.97 4.29
N ALA A 55 -6.53 9.43 5.34
CA ALA A 55 -5.24 9.90 5.81
C ALA A 55 -4.11 9.12 5.13
N LEU A 56 -2.92 9.73 5.07
CA LEU A 56 -1.71 9.07 4.57
C LEU A 56 -0.80 8.70 5.74
N SER A 57 0.07 7.72 5.52
CA SER A 57 1.25 7.52 6.35
C SER A 57 2.48 7.24 5.51
N LEU A 58 3.64 7.61 6.06
CA LEU A 58 4.96 7.24 5.55
C LEU A 58 5.69 6.48 6.65
N ALA A 59 6.32 5.36 6.30
CA ALA A 59 7.10 4.55 7.23
C ALA A 59 8.44 4.13 6.60
N ALA A 60 9.52 4.22 7.38
CA ALA A 60 10.87 3.83 6.94
C ALA A 60 11.71 3.36 8.14
N GLU A 61 12.75 2.57 7.88
CA GLU A 61 13.73 2.21 8.92
C GLU A 61 14.66 3.38 9.27
N ASP A 62 14.92 4.27 8.31
CA ASP A 62 15.82 5.41 8.46
C ASP A 62 15.08 6.65 9.02
N GLU A 63 15.30 6.95 10.30
CA GLU A 63 14.70 8.11 10.99
C GLU A 63 14.98 9.46 10.31
N PRO A 64 16.24 9.78 9.93
CA PRO A 64 16.57 10.94 9.10
C PRO A 64 15.68 11.14 7.87
N VAL A 65 15.32 10.08 7.14
CA VAL A 65 14.47 10.17 5.95
C VAL A 65 13.08 10.69 6.33
N LEU A 66 12.46 10.11 7.36
CA LEU A 66 11.14 10.56 7.80
C LEU A 66 11.16 11.92 8.48
N ARG A 67 12.23 12.27 9.18
CA ARG A 67 12.40 13.61 9.75
C ARG A 67 12.43 14.67 8.65
N ALA A 68 13.20 14.44 7.59
CA ALA A 68 13.25 15.34 6.44
C ALA A 68 11.89 15.43 5.71
N ALA A 69 11.19 14.29 5.55
CA ALA A 69 9.84 14.28 4.99
C ALA A 69 8.85 15.09 5.85
N ARG A 70 8.86 14.89 7.17
CA ARG A 70 8.06 15.67 8.14
C ARG A 70 8.30 17.16 7.98
N ASP A 71 9.56 17.60 8.02
CA ASP A 71 9.91 19.02 7.96
C ASP A 71 9.41 19.67 6.66
N ARG A 72 9.52 18.98 5.52
CA ARG A 72 9.03 19.46 4.22
C ARG A 72 7.51 19.50 4.15
N LEU A 73 6.84 18.45 4.61
CA LEU A 73 5.37 18.39 4.64
C LEU A 73 4.77 19.47 5.54
N THR A 74 5.35 19.70 6.72
CA THR A 74 4.95 20.80 7.61
C THR A 74 5.23 22.16 6.96
N GLY A 75 6.36 22.32 6.26
CA GLY A 75 6.66 23.52 5.49
C GLY A 75 5.67 23.82 4.35
N GLN A 76 5.03 22.78 3.80
CA GLN A 76 3.95 22.89 2.81
C GLN A 76 2.56 23.12 3.44
N GLY A 77 2.45 23.09 4.77
CA GLY A 77 1.21 23.34 5.51
C GLY A 77 0.37 22.09 5.80
N TYR A 78 0.90 20.88 5.61
CA TYR A 78 0.23 19.65 6.02
C TYR A 78 0.30 19.46 7.54
N GLU A 79 -0.77 18.90 8.11
CA GLU A 79 -0.77 18.44 9.50
C GLU A 79 -0.10 17.06 9.58
N VAL A 80 1.03 16.98 10.30
CA VAL A 80 1.84 15.75 10.41
C VAL A 80 1.88 15.25 11.85
N GLY A 81 1.31 14.07 12.09
CA GLY A 81 1.30 13.37 13.37
C GLY A 81 2.44 12.33 13.49
N ASP A 82 2.69 11.86 14.71
CA ASP A 82 3.57 10.70 14.94
C ASP A 82 2.81 9.39 14.73
N GLY A 83 3.46 8.39 14.12
CA GLY A 83 2.87 7.08 13.87
C GLY A 83 1.92 7.04 12.67
N ALA A 84 1.49 5.83 12.30
CA ALA A 84 0.43 5.66 11.32
C ALA A 84 -0.96 5.91 11.97
N PRO A 85 -1.95 6.44 11.24
CA PRO A 85 -3.31 6.65 11.75
C PRO A 85 -4.03 5.37 12.18
N ASP A 86 -3.67 4.24 11.58
CA ASP A 86 -4.21 2.90 11.84
C ASP A 86 -3.11 1.87 11.55
N GLU A 87 -3.09 0.77 12.31
CA GLU A 87 -2.23 -0.40 12.06
C GLU A 87 -2.62 -1.10 10.74
N ALA A 88 -3.88 -0.98 10.35
CA ALA A 88 -4.35 -1.36 9.03
C ALA A 88 -4.15 -0.21 8.04
N GLY A 89 -3.40 -0.46 6.97
CA GLY A 89 -3.14 0.51 5.90
C GLY A 89 -3.02 -0.19 4.56
N ARG A 90 -3.46 0.48 3.50
CA ARG A 90 -3.29 0.01 2.12
C ARG A 90 -2.03 0.63 1.54
N ALA A 91 -1.04 -0.20 1.21
CA ALA A 91 0.22 0.28 0.68
C ALA A 91 0.06 0.68 -0.80
N VAL A 92 0.52 1.90 -1.07
CA VAL A 92 0.63 2.48 -2.42
C VAL A 92 2.09 2.54 -2.84
N LEU A 93 2.97 2.80 -1.87
CA LEU A 93 4.43 2.75 -1.99
C LEU A 93 4.93 1.64 -1.07
N PHE A 94 5.78 0.78 -1.60
CA PHE A 94 6.45 -0.28 -0.85
C PHE A 94 7.68 -0.75 -1.65
N PRO A 95 8.72 -1.28 -0.97
CA PRO A 95 9.91 -1.79 -1.64
C PRO A 95 9.56 -2.82 -2.71
N GLY A 96 10.10 -2.63 -3.91
CA GLY A 96 9.91 -3.53 -5.05
C GLY A 96 8.59 -3.38 -5.83
N ALA A 97 7.74 -2.41 -5.48
CA ALA A 97 6.50 -2.15 -6.23
C ALA A 97 6.73 -1.92 -7.73
N GLY A 98 7.81 -1.21 -8.10
CA GLY A 98 8.17 -0.94 -9.50
C GLY A 98 8.59 -2.17 -10.31
N ALA A 99 8.91 -3.29 -9.65
CA ALA A 99 9.25 -4.55 -10.30
C ALA A 99 8.02 -5.44 -10.56
N LEU A 100 6.84 -5.08 -10.03
CA LEU A 100 5.60 -5.86 -10.15
C LEU A 100 4.80 -5.44 -11.38
N THR A 101 5.37 -5.68 -12.56
CA THR A 101 4.78 -5.32 -13.86
C THR A 101 4.50 -6.57 -14.69
N GLY A 102 3.49 -6.49 -15.57
CA GLY A 102 3.09 -7.60 -16.45
C GLY A 102 2.52 -8.81 -15.70
N THR A 103 2.94 -10.00 -16.11
CA THR A 103 2.53 -11.29 -15.53
C THR A 103 3.72 -11.94 -14.83
N LEU A 104 3.56 -12.25 -13.54
CA LEU A 104 4.59 -12.84 -12.69
C LEU A 104 4.04 -14.06 -11.97
N THR A 105 4.90 -15.02 -11.62
CA THR A 105 4.56 -16.06 -10.66
C THR A 105 4.41 -15.48 -9.25
N LEU A 106 3.65 -16.12 -8.37
CA LEU A 106 3.57 -15.69 -6.97
C LEU A 106 4.94 -15.73 -6.27
N ALA A 107 5.78 -16.70 -6.64
CA ALA A 107 7.18 -16.75 -6.18
C ALA A 107 7.96 -15.48 -6.56
N GLU A 108 7.83 -15.01 -7.80
CA GLU A 108 8.48 -13.77 -8.24
C GLU A 108 7.93 -12.53 -7.53
N VAL A 109 6.61 -12.47 -7.28
CA VAL A 109 5.99 -11.35 -6.55
C VAL A 109 6.58 -11.24 -5.14
N LEU A 110 6.65 -12.34 -4.41
CA LEU A 110 7.18 -12.38 -3.04
C LEU A 110 8.70 -12.16 -3.00
N ALA A 111 9.45 -12.64 -4.00
CA ALA A 111 10.90 -12.49 -4.04
C ALA A 111 11.36 -11.08 -4.45
N ARG A 112 10.54 -10.34 -5.21
CA ARG A 112 10.90 -9.03 -5.78
C ARG A 112 10.31 -7.85 -5.03
N SER A 113 9.47 -8.08 -4.02
CA SER A 113 8.78 -7.01 -3.30
C SER A 113 8.69 -7.28 -1.81
N ALA A 114 8.33 -6.26 -1.05
CA ALA A 114 8.06 -6.35 0.39
C ALA A 114 6.74 -7.08 0.73
N ILE A 115 6.05 -7.68 -0.23
CA ILE A 115 4.82 -8.43 0.03
C ILE A 115 5.19 -9.73 0.76
N ASP A 116 4.65 -9.91 1.97
CA ASP A 116 4.89 -11.09 2.80
C ASP A 116 4.07 -12.29 2.34
N ARG A 117 2.86 -12.05 1.83
CA ARG A 117 1.91 -13.11 1.51
C ARG A 117 0.91 -12.71 0.44
N VAL A 118 0.52 -13.68 -0.38
CA VAL A 118 -0.64 -13.58 -1.27
C VAL A 118 -1.78 -14.45 -0.74
N THR A 119 -3.00 -13.91 -0.68
CA THR A 119 -4.22 -14.65 -0.33
C THR A 119 -5.20 -14.61 -1.50
N VAL A 120 -5.84 -15.74 -1.80
CA VAL A 120 -6.84 -15.82 -2.88
C VAL A 120 -8.24 -15.77 -2.28
N LEU A 121 -9.07 -14.84 -2.76
CA LEU A 121 -10.45 -14.73 -2.30
C LEU A 121 -11.27 -15.97 -2.67
N GLY A 122 -12.04 -16.46 -1.69
CA GLY A 122 -12.89 -17.64 -1.87
C GLY A 122 -12.18 -18.97 -1.66
N THR A 123 -10.88 -18.98 -1.38
CA THR A 123 -10.11 -20.21 -1.08
C THR A 123 -9.25 -20.03 0.16
N PRO A 124 -9.36 -20.90 1.17
CA PRO A 124 -8.53 -20.82 2.37
C PRO A 124 -7.10 -21.32 2.14
N ASP A 125 -6.89 -22.12 1.08
CA ASP A 125 -5.61 -22.75 0.77
C ASP A 125 -4.59 -21.74 0.23
N GLU A 126 -3.32 -22.02 0.53
CA GLU A 126 -2.22 -21.25 -0.01
C GLU A 126 -2.06 -21.55 -1.51
N PRO A 127 -2.06 -20.53 -2.38
CA PRO A 127 -1.88 -20.76 -3.81
C PRO A 127 -0.49 -21.31 -4.13
N SER A 128 -0.39 -22.06 -5.24
CA SER A 128 0.91 -22.55 -5.71
C SER A 128 1.85 -21.37 -5.98
N PRO A 129 3.15 -21.44 -5.60
CA PRO A 129 4.13 -20.42 -5.94
C PRO A 129 4.25 -20.17 -7.45
N ASP A 130 3.99 -21.20 -8.27
CA ASP A 130 4.04 -21.12 -9.74
C ASP A 130 2.77 -20.53 -10.37
N THR A 131 1.73 -20.26 -9.57
CA THR A 131 0.51 -19.61 -10.08
C THR A 131 0.83 -18.23 -10.63
N LEU A 132 0.32 -17.93 -11.83
CA LEU A 132 0.54 -16.65 -12.48
C LEU A 132 -0.41 -15.58 -11.93
N LEU A 133 0.14 -14.40 -11.65
CA LEU A 133 -0.55 -13.16 -11.30
C LEU A 133 -0.37 -12.15 -12.43
N VAL A 134 -1.48 -11.71 -13.03
CA VAL A 134 -1.50 -10.56 -13.92
C VAL A 134 -1.64 -9.31 -13.07
N THR A 135 -0.55 -8.56 -12.92
CA THR A 135 -0.43 -7.44 -11.96
C THR A 135 -1.33 -6.26 -12.29
N ARG A 136 -1.72 -6.11 -13.57
CA ARG A 136 -2.48 -4.96 -14.10
C ARG A 136 -1.83 -3.60 -13.81
N GLU A 137 -0.52 -3.59 -13.55
CA GLU A 137 0.22 -2.40 -13.10
C GLU A 137 -0.39 -1.75 -11.85
N HIS A 138 -1.23 -2.48 -11.11
CA HIS A 138 -2.01 -1.98 -9.98
C HIS A 138 -2.04 -3.00 -8.85
N VAL A 139 -0.94 -3.06 -8.12
CA VAL A 139 -0.78 -3.91 -6.94
C VAL A 139 -0.97 -3.05 -5.68
N ARG A 140 -1.87 -3.49 -4.80
CA ARG A 140 -2.31 -2.75 -3.60
C ARG A 140 -2.45 -3.70 -2.41
N PRO A 141 -1.33 -4.11 -1.81
CA PRO A 141 -1.38 -4.96 -0.64
C PRO A 141 -1.76 -4.15 0.61
N GLN A 142 -2.20 -4.84 1.65
CA GLN A 142 -2.68 -4.24 2.89
C GLN A 142 -1.92 -4.82 4.08
N TRP A 143 -1.62 -3.97 5.06
CA TRP A 143 -1.13 -4.42 6.36
C TRP A 143 -2.21 -5.21 7.09
N ARG A 144 -1.87 -6.44 7.48
CA ARG A 144 -2.70 -7.36 8.26
C ARG A 144 -1.82 -8.13 9.23
N ASP A 145 -2.08 -7.97 10.52
CA ASP A 145 -1.32 -8.65 11.60
C ASP A 145 0.20 -8.45 11.46
N GLY A 146 0.62 -7.23 11.10
CA GLY A 146 2.04 -6.88 10.91
C GLY A 146 2.67 -7.42 9.62
N ARG A 147 1.88 -7.95 8.69
CA ARG A 147 2.34 -8.45 7.39
C ARG A 147 1.71 -7.69 6.24
N LEU A 148 2.46 -7.46 5.18
CA LEU A 148 1.98 -6.87 3.94
C LEU A 148 1.35 -7.96 3.05
N VAL A 149 0.02 -8.01 3.03
CA VAL A 149 -0.73 -9.08 2.37
C VAL A 149 -1.38 -8.57 1.10
N LEU A 150 -1.09 -9.20 -0.04
CA LEU A 150 -1.79 -8.97 -1.29
C LEU A 150 -3.01 -9.90 -1.41
N ALA A 151 -4.20 -9.32 -1.42
CA ALA A 151 -5.40 -10.05 -1.82
C ALA A 151 -5.46 -10.18 -3.35
N ALA A 152 -5.69 -11.39 -3.84
CA ALA A 152 -5.87 -11.70 -5.25
C ALA A 152 -7.20 -12.45 -5.47
N MET A 153 -7.69 -12.47 -6.70
CA MET A 153 -8.88 -13.21 -7.10
C MET A 153 -8.62 -14.01 -8.38
N PRO A 154 -9.30 -15.17 -8.56
CA PRO A 154 -9.22 -15.92 -9.80
C PRO A 154 -9.73 -15.10 -11.00
N ALA A 155 -9.07 -15.26 -12.14
CA ALA A 155 -9.47 -14.70 -13.43
C ALA A 155 -9.49 -15.77 -14.52
N VAL A 156 -10.05 -15.42 -15.67
CA VAL A 156 -10.11 -16.30 -16.86
C VAL A 156 -8.70 -16.72 -17.27
N GLY A 157 -8.53 -17.99 -17.63
CA GLY A 157 -7.24 -18.53 -18.07
C GLY A 157 -6.40 -19.17 -16.96
N GLY A 158 -6.97 -19.39 -15.76
CA GLY A 158 -6.26 -20.04 -14.65
C GLY A 158 -5.20 -19.15 -14.01
N VAL A 159 -5.33 -17.83 -14.17
CA VAL A 159 -4.45 -16.83 -13.58
C VAL A 159 -5.15 -16.13 -12.41
N LEU A 160 -4.36 -15.47 -11.58
CA LEU A 160 -4.83 -14.55 -10.57
C LEU A 160 -4.69 -13.11 -11.04
N VAL A 161 -5.48 -12.24 -10.46
CA VAL A 161 -5.31 -10.78 -10.54
C VAL A 161 -5.38 -10.19 -9.14
N PRO A 162 -4.76 -9.03 -8.86
CA PRO A 162 -4.99 -8.31 -7.60
C PRO A 162 -6.48 -8.12 -7.35
N PHE A 163 -6.95 -8.18 -6.11
CA PHE A 163 -8.38 -7.99 -5.81
C PHE A 163 -8.87 -6.60 -6.22
N GLU A 164 -8.02 -5.60 -6.03
CA GLU A 164 -8.37 -4.23 -6.33
C GLU A 164 -8.35 -3.95 -7.83
N ASP A 165 -9.41 -3.32 -8.31
CA ASP A 165 -9.55 -2.92 -9.70
C ASP A 165 -9.01 -1.49 -9.89
N PRO A 166 -8.03 -1.24 -10.78
CA PRO A 166 -7.62 0.11 -11.13
C PRO A 166 -8.75 0.94 -11.77
N ASP A 167 -9.65 0.26 -12.50
CA ASP A 167 -10.76 0.86 -13.23
C ASP A 167 -12.06 0.18 -12.79
N PRO A 168 -12.50 0.40 -11.53
CA PRO A 168 -13.72 -0.22 -11.05
C PRO A 168 -14.85 0.18 -11.98
N THR A 169 -15.51 -0.81 -12.58
CA THR A 169 -16.74 -0.55 -13.32
C THR A 169 -17.67 0.18 -12.34
N PRO A 170 -18.18 1.39 -12.67
CA PRO A 170 -19.06 2.10 -11.78
C PRO A 170 -20.29 1.22 -11.57
N CYS A 171 -20.37 0.56 -10.42
CA CYS A 171 -21.55 -0.18 -10.04
C CYS A 171 -22.57 0.87 -9.58
N CYS A 172 -23.44 1.26 -10.52
CA CYS A 172 -24.74 1.89 -10.28
C CYS A 172 -24.80 2.81 -9.05
N ALA A 173 -24.24 4.01 -9.18
CA ALA A 173 -24.60 5.12 -8.33
C ALA A 173 -25.98 5.66 -8.77
N ASP A 174 -27.03 4.90 -8.53
CA ASP A 174 -28.44 5.31 -8.64
C ASP A 174 -29.30 4.32 -7.83
N HIS A 175 -29.34 4.47 -6.50
CA HIS A 175 -30.39 3.91 -5.63
C HIS A 175 -30.60 4.80 -4.40
#